data_AF-A0A353RAX4-F1
#
_entry.id   AF-A0A353RAX4-F1
#
_cell.length_a   1.000
_cell.length_b   1.000
_cell.length_c   1.000
_cell.angle_alpha   90.00
_cell.angle_beta   90.00
_cell.angle_gamma   90.00
#
_symmetry.space_group_name_H-M   'P 1'
#
loop_
_entity.id
_entity.type
_entity.pdbx_description
1 polymer ?
#
loop_
_entity_poly.entity_id
_entity_poly.type
_entity_poly.pdbx_seq_one_letter_code
_entity_poly.pdbx_strand_id
1 'polypeptide(L)' 'MKTVLSGIRSTGHLHLGNYFGALRNFVQLQHQAK' A
#
# COMPACT_ATOMS: atom_id res chain seq x y z
N MET A 1 2.93 17.37 -8.86
CA MET A 1 2.89 15.91 -8.64
C MET A 1 3.79 15.56 -7.47
N LYS A 2 3.26 14.97 -6.41
CA LYS A 2 4.04 14.53 -5.24
C LYS A 2 4.27 13.03 -5.34
N THR A 3 5.53 12.60 -5.46
CA THR A 3 5.87 11.17 -5.51
C THR A 3 5.94 10.59 -4.11
N VAL A 4 5.32 9.43 -3.92
CA VAL A 4 5.38 8.65 -2.68
C VAL A 4 5.98 7.27 -2.95
N LEU A 5 6.80 6.78 -2.02
CA LEU A 5 7.38 5.44 -2.06
C LEU A 5 6.91 4.66 -0.83
N SER A 6 6.44 3.44 -1.02
CA SER A 6 5.96 2.55 0.04
C SER A 6 6.28 1.11 -0.31
N GLY A 7 6.43 0.25 0.70
CA GLY A 7 6.79 -1.16 0.51
C GLY A 7 6.40 -2.04 1.70
N ILE A 8 6.37 -3.35 1.45
CA ILE A 8 6.09 -4.40 2.45
C ILE A 8 7.19 -5.45 2.35
N ARG A 9 7.64 -5.98 3.49
CA ARG A 9 8.64 -7.06 3.52
C ARG A 9 8.04 -8.38 3.00
N SER A 10 8.82 -9.15 2.25
CA SER A 10 8.41 -10.46 1.72
C SER A 10 8.49 -11.57 2.77
N THR A 11 7.72 -11.48 3.85
CA THR A 11 7.78 -12.40 5.01
C THR A 11 6.70 -13.48 5.02
N GLY A 12 6.04 -13.75 3.90
CA GLY A 12 5.03 -14.80 3.79
C GLY A 12 3.77 -14.35 3.07
N HIS A 13 2.67 -15.06 3.30
CA HIS A 13 1.39 -14.79 2.66
C HIS A 13 0.77 -13.48 3.16
N LEU A 14 0.09 -12.79 2.27
CA LEU A 14 -0.69 -11.62 2.65
C LEU A 14 -1.94 -12.07 3.42
N HIS A 15 -2.29 -11.31 4.45
CA HIS A 15 -3.48 -11.53 5.26
C HIS A 15 -4.27 -10.24 5.42
N LEU A 16 -5.46 -10.33 6.01
CA LEU A 16 -6.37 -9.19 6.19
C LEU A 16 -5.71 -8.03 6.95
N GLY A 17 -4.82 -8.30 7.89
CA GLY A 17 -4.03 -7.27 8.57
C GLY A 17 -3.19 -6.42 7.61
N ASN A 18 -2.53 -7.04 6.63
CA ASN A 18 -1.76 -6.30 5.61
C ASN A 18 -2.67 -5.48 4.70
N TYR A 19 -3.85 -6.02 4.38
CA TYR A 19 -4.84 -5.35 3.53
C TYR A 19 -5.37 -4.07 4.19
N PHE A 20 -5.89 -4.20 5.40
CA PHE A 20 -6.46 -3.07 6.14
C PHE A 20 -5.40 -2.11 6.69
N GLY A 21 -4.19 -2.60 6.97
CA GLY A 21 -3.09 -1.79 7.51
C GLY A 21 -2.34 -0.97 6.45
N ALA A 22 -2.18 -1.48 5.24
CA ALA A 22 -1.33 -0.82 4.23
C ALA A 22 -1.87 -0.90 2.80
N LEU A 23 -2.17 -2.11 2.29
CA LEU A 23 -2.41 -2.30 0.86
C LEU A 23 -3.61 -1.51 0.34
N ARG A 24 -4.69 -1.38 1.12
CA ARG A 24 -5.84 -0.56 0.74
C ARG A 24 -5.45 0.90 0.48
N ASN A 25 -4.59 1.45 1.33
CA ASN A 25 -4.12 2.83 1.19
C ASN A 25 -3.18 2.98 -0.01
N PHE A 26 -2.34 1.97 -0.29
CA PHE A 26 -1.45 2.01 -1.46
C PHE A 26 -2.25 2.15 -2.77
N VAL A 27 -3.34 1.40 -2.90
CA VAL A 27 -4.23 1.50 -4.07
C VAL A 27 -4.90 2.86 -4.14
N GLN A 28 -5.39 3.39 -3.02
CA GLN A 28 -6.01 4.72 -3.00
C GLN A 28 -5.03 5.84 -3.42
N LEU A 29 -3.78 5.76 -2.96
CA LEU A 29 -2.75 6.76 -3.25
C LEU A 29 -2.39 6.84 -4.73
N GLN A 30 -2.52 5.74 -5.49
CA GLN A 30 -2.29 5.72 -6.93
C GLN A 30 -3.24 6.66 -7.69
N HIS A 31 -4.45 6.88 -7.18
CA HIS A 31 -5.46 7.72 -7.80
C HIS A 31 -5.53 9.14 -7.21
N GLN A 32 -5.01 9.33 -6.00
CA GLN A 32 -4.97 10.63 -5.33
C GLN A 32 -3.76 11.48 -5.75
N ALA A 33 -2.63 10.85 -6.08
CA ALA A 33 -1.39 11.54 -6.47
C ALA A 33 -1.40 12.02 -7.94
N LYS A 34 -2.52 12.58 -8.37
CA LYS A 34 -2.68 13.17 -9.71
C LYS A 34 -1.82 14.44 -9.86
#